data_AF-A0A353C8I3-F1
#
_entry.id   AF-A0A353C8I3-F1
#
_cell.length_a   1.000
_cell.length_b   1.000
_cell.length_c   1.000
_cell.angle_alpha   90.00
_cell.angle_beta   90.00
_cell.angle_gamma   90.00
#
_symmetry.space_group_name_H-M   'P 1'
#
loop_
_entity.id
_entity.type
_entity.pdbx_description
1 polymer ?
#
loop_
_entity_poly.entity_id
_entity_poly.type
_entity_poly.pdbx_seq_one_letter_code
_entity_poly.pdbx_strand_id
1 'polypeptide(L)'
;MSELPTKYDISSRELARGRNLKIAAFASPVVLTVVPAVVSLVLFVLFGATPPVAATILFLGFVITLIGLIKGLILSGIFAYKYSKWSDETRERIAADGIKAEEIDWFKRELKPNEKRVLRELTRTDLLLADAYRETLASRLTATRIIKSSKRELQTSQRREAKLKSLRSSNADKFLGEIEKDVAKLSAINTDAKQMLIEAESRLQMIEAAALRGSGLANSELALKKLSARSKELPLALEEAKMTDEIRAELELEMEKQ
;
A
#
# COMPACT_ATOMS: atom_id res chain seq x y z
N MET A 1 10.95 9.11 24.98
CA MET A 1 10.58 7.68 25.18
C MET A 1 10.96 6.95 23.90
N SER A 2 11.92 6.04 23.97
CA SER A 2 12.33 5.23 22.82
C SER A 2 11.27 4.15 22.58
N GLU A 3 10.45 4.35 21.56
CA GLU A 3 9.52 3.31 21.07
C GLU A 3 10.33 2.05 20.76
N LEU A 4 9.87 0.91 21.29
CA LEU A 4 10.47 -0.38 20.97
C LEU A 4 10.29 -0.59 19.46
N PRO A 5 11.36 -0.93 18.72
CA PRO A 5 11.27 -1.13 17.28
C PRO A 5 10.23 -2.22 17.03
N THR A 6 9.16 -1.87 16.32
CA THR A 6 8.19 -2.87 15.86
C THR A 6 8.94 -3.86 14.99
N LYS A 7 8.55 -5.14 15.04
CA LYS A 7 9.28 -6.25 14.41
C LYS A 7 9.51 -6.06 12.90
N TYR A 8 8.77 -5.14 12.25
CA TYR A 8 8.86 -4.87 10.81
C TYR A 8 9.20 -3.41 10.47
N ASP A 9 9.75 -2.63 11.41
CA ASP A 9 10.23 -1.28 11.11
C ASP A 9 11.32 -1.30 10.03
N ILE A 10 11.16 -0.45 9.02
CA ILE A 10 12.10 -0.40 7.90
C ILE A 10 13.39 0.27 8.37
N SER A 11 14.44 -0.53 8.54
CA SER A 11 15.77 0.00 8.86
C SER A 11 16.23 1.01 7.81
N SER A 12 16.93 2.06 8.26
CA SER A 12 17.59 3.04 7.36
C SER A 12 18.49 2.37 6.32
N ARG A 13 19.06 1.20 6.64
CA ARG A 13 19.84 0.38 5.71
C ARG A 13 18.98 -0.22 4.58
N GLU A 14 17.75 -0.65 4.89
CA GLU A 14 16.82 -1.16 3.88
C GLU A 14 16.34 -0.04 2.95
N LEU A 15 16.05 1.15 3.49
CA LEU A 15 15.73 2.34 2.67
C LEU A 15 16.90 2.72 1.75
N ALA A 16 18.13 2.70 2.28
CA ALA A 16 19.33 2.95 1.48
C ALA A 16 19.50 1.91 0.36
N ARG A 17 19.21 0.64 0.62
CA ARG A 17 19.23 -0.42 -0.40
C ARG A 17 18.25 -0.13 -1.53
N GLY A 18 17.01 0.26 -1.20
CA GLY A 18 16.01 0.65 -2.19
C GLY A 18 16.44 1.84 -3.04
N ARG A 19 16.95 2.89 -2.39
CA ARG A 19 17.48 4.07 -3.08
C ARG A 19 18.62 3.71 -4.02
N ASN A 20 19.56 2.87 -3.57
CA ASN A 20 20.70 2.45 -4.39
C ASN A 20 20.26 1.60 -5.59
N LEU A 21 19.27 0.71 -5.44
CA LEU A 21 18.73 -0.05 -6.56
C LEU A 21 18.08 0.86 -7.61
N LYS A 22 17.32 1.86 -7.17
CA LYS A 22 16.71 2.85 -8.06
C LYS A 22 17.78 3.67 -8.79
N ILE A 23 18.77 4.19 -8.06
CA ILE A 23 19.87 4.95 -8.66
C ILE A 23 20.66 4.08 -9.63
N ALA A 24 20.99 2.84 -9.26
CA ALA A 24 21.70 1.91 -10.14
C ALA A 24 20.93 1.62 -11.43
N ALA A 25 19.60 1.45 -11.35
CA ALA A 25 18.76 1.25 -12.53
C ALA A 25 18.81 2.44 -13.50
N PHE A 26 18.77 3.68 -13.00
CA PHE A 26 18.84 4.87 -13.84
C PHE A 26 20.27 5.22 -14.29
N ALA A 27 21.26 4.98 -13.44
CA ALA A 27 22.65 5.33 -13.70
C ALA A 27 23.36 4.33 -14.61
N SER A 28 22.98 3.04 -14.60
CA SER A 28 23.68 2.01 -15.38
C SER A 28 23.78 2.31 -16.89
N PRO A 29 22.71 2.71 -17.63
CA PRO A 29 22.86 3.04 -19.04
C PRO A 29 23.69 4.30 -19.24
N VAL A 30 23.52 5.32 -18.39
CA VAL A 30 24.25 6.58 -18.52
C VAL A 30 25.74 6.36 -18.31
N VAL A 31 26.15 5.71 -17.22
CA VAL A 31 27.56 5.49 -16.90
C VAL A 31 28.22 4.57 -17.92
N LEU A 32 27.56 3.48 -18.32
CA LEU A 32 28.15 2.51 -19.26
C LEU A 32 28.17 3.01 -20.71
N THR A 33 27.41 4.04 -21.06
CA THR A 33 27.48 4.67 -22.38
C THR A 33 28.40 5.90 -22.38
N VAL A 34 28.26 6.78 -21.40
CA VAL A 34 29.00 8.05 -21.34
C VAL A 34 30.48 7.81 -21.05
N VAL A 35 30.84 6.91 -20.13
CA VAL A 35 32.25 6.69 -19.79
C VAL A 35 33.04 6.18 -21.00
N PRO A 36 32.63 5.13 -21.73
CA PRO A 36 33.35 4.71 -22.93
C PRO A 36 33.37 5.77 -24.03
N ALA A 37 32.29 6.53 -24.22
CA ALA A 37 32.24 7.60 -25.21
C ALA A 37 33.25 8.71 -24.88
N VAL A 38 33.32 9.15 -23.63
CA VAL A 38 34.28 10.16 -23.16
C VAL A 38 35.72 9.64 -23.27
N VAL A 39 35.98 8.40 -22.87
CA VAL A 39 37.32 7.79 -23.02
C VAL A 39 37.73 7.73 -24.49
N SER A 40 36.82 7.34 -25.38
CA SER A 40 37.08 7.29 -26.82
C SER A 40 37.34 8.67 -27.40
N LEU A 41 36.61 9.69 -26.95
CA LEU A 41 36.82 11.09 -27.35
C LEU A 41 38.18 11.61 -26.88
N VAL A 42 38.57 11.33 -25.64
CA VAL A 42 39.89 11.71 -25.12
C VAL A 42 41.01 11.02 -25.91
N LEU A 43 40.88 9.72 -26.20
CA LEU A 43 41.84 8.99 -27.04
C LEU A 43 41.92 9.58 -28.45
N PHE A 44 40.79 9.98 -29.03
CA PHE A 44 40.75 10.63 -30.33
C PHE A 44 41.49 11.97 -30.32
N VAL A 45 41.28 12.81 -29.30
CA VAL A 45 41.95 14.11 -29.18
C VAL A 45 43.47 13.96 -29.00
N LEU A 46 43.91 12.97 -28.22
CA LEU A 46 45.33 12.76 -27.92
C LEU A 46 46.10 12.04 -29.05
N PHE A 47 45.47 11.08 -29.71
CA PHE A 47 46.15 10.16 -30.63
C PHE A 47 45.63 10.21 -32.07
N GLY A 48 44.58 10.98 -32.37
CA GLY A 48 43.95 11.10 -33.68
C GLY A 48 44.71 11.95 -34.70
N ALA A 49 46.04 12.05 -34.59
CA ALA A 49 46.87 12.90 -35.44
C ALA A 49 46.91 12.46 -36.91
N THR A 50 46.68 11.18 -37.20
CA THR A 50 46.61 10.66 -38.57
C THR A 50 45.20 10.16 -38.90
N PRO A 51 44.71 10.36 -40.15
CA PRO A 51 43.37 9.93 -40.54
C PRO A 51 43.06 8.44 -40.29
N PRO A 52 43.98 7.49 -40.54
CA PRO A 52 43.72 6.07 -40.26
C PRO A 52 43.56 5.77 -38.77
N VAL A 53 44.38 6.39 -37.91
CA VAL A 53 44.31 6.20 -36.45
C VAL A 53 43.06 6.85 -35.87
N ALA A 54 42.71 8.04 -36.35
CA ALA A 54 41.45 8.70 -36.00
C ALA A 54 40.23 7.82 -36.32
N ALA A 55 40.19 7.23 -37.52
CA ALA A 55 39.08 6.38 -37.95
C ALA A 55 38.95 5.10 -37.09
N THR A 56 40.07 4.44 -36.76
CA THR A 56 40.04 3.23 -35.92
C THR A 56 39.60 3.52 -34.49
N ILE A 57 40.06 4.63 -33.89
CA ILE A 57 39.65 5.05 -32.55
C ILE A 57 38.14 5.35 -32.50
N LEU A 58 37.62 6.10 -33.47
CA LEU A 58 36.19 6.41 -33.53
C LEU A 58 35.33 5.16 -33.77
N PHE A 59 35.76 4.26 -34.66
CA PHE A 59 35.04 3.01 -34.92
C PHE A 59 35.01 2.10 -33.70
N LEU A 60 36.16 1.85 -33.06
CA LEU A 60 36.23 1.05 -31.84
C LEU A 60 35.45 1.72 -30.69
N GLY A 61 35.57 3.04 -30.56
CA GLY A 61 34.82 3.81 -29.57
C GLY A 61 33.32 3.68 -29.77
N PHE A 62 32.84 3.75 -31.01
CA PHE A 62 31.44 3.51 -31.35
C PHE A 62 30.99 2.09 -30.97
N VAL A 63 31.76 1.07 -31.35
CA VAL A 63 31.43 -0.33 -31.01
C VAL A 63 31.40 -0.56 -29.50
N ILE A 64 32.39 -0.07 -28.75
CA ILE A 64 32.43 -0.19 -27.29
C ILE A 64 31.27 0.56 -26.65
N THR A 65 30.93 1.76 -27.14
CA THR A 65 29.80 2.55 -26.64
C THR A 65 28.47 1.82 -26.89
N LEU A 66 28.31 1.18 -28.06
CA LEU A 66 27.13 0.39 -28.38
C LEU A 66 26.99 -0.83 -27.47
N ILE A 67 28.10 -1.56 -27.24
CA ILE A 67 28.13 -2.68 -26.28
C ILE A 67 27.81 -2.19 -24.86
N GLY A 68 28.38 -1.04 -24.46
CA GLY A 68 28.14 -0.41 -23.17
C GLY A 68 26.67 -0.03 -22.98
N LEU A 69 26.03 0.55 -24.00
CA LEU A 69 24.61 0.86 -24.00
C LEU A 69 23.76 -0.40 -23.83
N ILE A 70 24.01 -1.45 -24.62
CA ILE A 70 23.25 -2.71 -24.53
C ILE A 70 23.39 -3.32 -23.13
N LYS A 71 24.62 -3.42 -22.59
CA LYS A 71 24.84 -3.92 -21.23
C LYS A 71 24.19 -3.02 -20.17
N GLY A 72 24.24 -1.72 -20.35
CA GLY A 72 23.64 -0.75 -19.45
C GLY A 72 22.11 -0.85 -19.39
N LEU A 73 21.46 -1.10 -20.52
CA LEU A 73 20.02 -1.37 -20.60
C LEU A 73 19.65 -2.70 -19.94
N ILE A 74 20.42 -3.77 -20.17
CA ILE A 74 20.20 -5.07 -19.51
C ILE A 74 20.30 -4.93 -17.99
N LEU A 75 21.37 -4.28 -17.50
CA LEU A 75 21.55 -4.04 -16.06
C LEU A 75 20.46 -3.14 -15.49
N SER A 76 20.03 -2.12 -16.24
CA SER A 76 18.91 -1.24 -15.86
C SER A 76 17.64 -2.05 -15.62
N GLY A 77 17.30 -2.94 -16.54
CA GLY A 77 16.16 -3.85 -16.41
C GLY A 77 16.26 -4.75 -15.18
N ILE A 78 17.43 -5.36 -14.93
CA ILE A 78 17.65 -6.22 -13.77
C ILE A 78 17.49 -5.44 -12.46
N PHE A 79 18.08 -4.25 -12.35
CA PHE A 79 17.96 -3.41 -11.15
C PHE A 79 16.55 -2.88 -10.96
N ALA A 80 15.86 -2.49 -12.04
CA ALA A 80 14.46 -2.07 -11.98
C ALA A 80 13.55 -3.22 -11.50
N TYR A 81 13.77 -4.44 -11.99
CA TYR A 81 13.04 -5.63 -11.52
C TYR A 81 13.29 -5.89 -10.04
N LYS A 82 14.56 -5.90 -9.61
CA LYS A 82 14.91 -6.06 -8.18
C LYS A 82 14.33 -4.95 -7.31
N TYR A 83 14.32 -3.71 -7.78
CA TYR A 83 13.70 -2.59 -7.09
C TYR A 83 12.19 -2.78 -6.97
N SER A 84 11.51 -3.22 -8.03
CA SER A 84 10.07 -3.49 -7.98
C SER A 84 9.74 -4.57 -6.96
N LYS A 85 10.45 -5.70 -7.01
CA LYS A 85 10.25 -6.81 -6.05
C LYS A 85 10.51 -6.36 -4.61
N TRP A 86 11.60 -5.63 -4.37
CA TRP A 86 11.90 -5.07 -3.05
C TRP A 86 10.82 -4.10 -2.58
N SER A 87 10.33 -3.22 -3.46
CA SER A 87 9.28 -2.26 -3.12
C SER A 87 7.96 -2.95 -2.79
N ASP A 88 7.63 -4.04 -3.48
CA ASP A 88 6.42 -4.82 -3.21
C ASP A 88 6.53 -5.57 -1.88
N GLU A 89 7.65 -6.25 -1.62
CA GLU A 89 7.91 -6.91 -0.33
C GLU A 89 7.88 -5.91 0.84
N THR A 90 8.46 -4.72 0.65
CA THR A 90 8.48 -3.67 1.68
C THR A 90 7.06 -3.15 1.95
N ARG A 91 6.24 -2.95 0.92
CA ARG A 91 4.83 -2.55 1.06
C ARG A 91 3.99 -3.62 1.75
N GLU A 92 4.30 -4.90 1.55
CA GLU A 92 3.64 -6.00 2.25
C GLU A 92 4.00 -6.01 3.73
N ARG A 93 5.28 -5.80 4.08
CA ARG A 93 5.74 -5.69 5.49
C ARG A 93 5.10 -4.52 6.22
N ILE A 94 5.12 -3.33 5.63
CA ILE A 94 4.46 -2.14 6.20
C ILE A 94 2.98 -2.44 6.48
N ALA A 95 2.29 -3.02 5.50
CA ALA A 95 0.87 -3.31 5.65
C ALA A 95 0.56 -4.41 6.66
N ALA A 96 1.51 -5.27 7.01
CA ALA A 96 1.33 -6.29 8.03
C ALA A 96 1.23 -5.67 9.44
N ASP A 97 1.92 -4.54 9.68
CA ASP A 97 1.87 -3.79 10.94
C ASP A 97 0.72 -2.77 11.00
N GLY A 98 0.00 -2.60 9.90
CA GLY A 98 -0.97 -1.53 9.73
C GLY A 98 -0.30 -0.27 9.16
N ILE A 99 -0.94 0.31 8.14
CA ILE A 99 -0.38 1.46 7.43
C ILE A 99 -0.49 2.69 8.33
N LYS A 100 0.62 3.40 8.57
CA LYS A 100 0.63 4.67 9.30
C LYS A 100 0.39 5.86 8.37
N ALA A 101 -0.02 7.00 8.94
CA ALA A 101 -0.25 8.25 8.19
C ALA A 101 0.98 8.70 7.38
N GLU A 102 2.18 8.52 7.95
CA GLU A 102 3.46 8.87 7.32
C GLU A 102 3.81 7.98 6.12
N GLU A 103 3.27 6.75 6.08
CA GLU A 103 3.65 5.72 5.13
C GLU A 103 2.76 5.70 3.87
N ILE A 104 1.74 6.55 3.81
CA ILE A 104 0.78 6.62 2.69
C ILE A 104 1.45 6.88 1.35
N ASP A 105 2.59 7.55 1.37
CA ASP A 105 3.40 7.79 0.19
C ASP A 105 3.79 6.49 -0.54
N TRP A 106 4.00 5.40 0.19
CA TRP A 106 4.25 4.06 -0.36
C TRP A 106 3.04 3.45 -1.06
N PHE A 107 1.83 3.88 -0.65
CA PHE A 107 0.55 3.37 -1.15
C PHE A 107 -0.16 4.34 -2.09
N LYS A 108 0.52 5.40 -2.57
CA LYS A 108 -0.02 6.34 -3.57
C LYS A 108 -0.61 5.67 -4.82
N ARG A 109 -0.20 4.46 -5.17
CA ARG A 109 -0.76 3.70 -6.31
C ARG A 109 -2.14 3.09 -6.00
N GLU A 110 -2.45 2.82 -4.75
CA GLU A 110 -3.73 2.26 -4.27
C GLU A 110 -4.78 3.33 -3.94
N LEU A 111 -4.36 4.60 -3.85
CA LEU A 111 -5.27 5.73 -3.66
C LEU A 111 -6.09 6.03 -4.93
N LYS A 112 -7.36 6.41 -4.75
CA LYS A 112 -8.22 6.90 -5.84
C LYS A 112 -7.65 8.21 -6.39
N PRO A 113 -7.83 8.54 -7.69
CA PRO A 113 -7.34 9.79 -8.27
C PRO A 113 -7.84 11.05 -7.53
N ASN A 114 -9.08 11.03 -7.04
CA ASN A 114 -9.66 12.11 -6.26
C ASN A 114 -8.96 12.26 -4.91
N GLU A 115 -8.73 11.17 -4.18
CA GLU A 115 -8.01 11.17 -2.89
C GLU A 115 -6.60 11.78 -3.04
N LYS A 116 -5.90 11.50 -4.15
CA LYS A 116 -4.58 12.10 -4.43
C LYS A 116 -4.64 13.60 -4.71
N ARG A 117 -5.76 14.08 -5.27
CA ARG A 117 -5.98 15.51 -5.52
C ARG A 117 -6.28 16.22 -4.19
N VAL A 118 -7.25 15.71 -3.43
CA VAL A 118 -7.64 16.23 -2.11
C VAL A 118 -6.43 16.26 -1.17
N LEU A 119 -5.68 15.16 -1.06
CA LEU A 119 -4.49 15.10 -0.20
C LEU A 119 -3.46 16.18 -0.56
N ARG A 120 -3.25 16.44 -1.86
CA ARG A 120 -2.32 17.50 -2.32
C ARG A 120 -2.85 18.90 -2.03
N GLU A 121 -4.15 19.10 -2.14
CA GLU A 121 -4.81 20.37 -1.83
C GLU A 121 -4.77 20.65 -0.33
N LEU A 122 -5.20 19.69 0.49
CA LEU A 122 -5.13 19.76 1.94
C LEU A 122 -3.71 20.02 2.44
N THR A 123 -2.71 19.31 1.91
CA THR A 123 -1.31 19.53 2.30
C THR A 123 -0.84 20.97 2.04
N ARG A 124 -1.45 21.69 1.09
CA ARG A 124 -1.13 23.10 0.79
C ARG A 124 -1.92 24.08 1.66
N THR A 125 -3.17 23.75 1.98
CA THR A 125 -4.09 24.65 2.67
C THR A 125 -4.02 24.52 4.19
N ASP A 126 -4.06 23.29 4.71
CA ASP A 126 -4.09 22.99 6.15
C ASP A 126 -3.37 21.67 6.44
N LEU A 127 -2.20 21.77 7.08
CA LEU A 127 -1.38 20.62 7.44
C LEU A 127 -2.07 19.69 8.45
N LEU A 128 -2.89 20.21 9.36
CA LEU A 128 -3.55 19.42 10.38
C LEU A 128 -4.69 18.60 9.78
N LEU A 129 -5.49 19.21 8.90
CA LEU A 129 -6.53 18.50 8.16
C LEU A 129 -5.92 17.48 7.17
N ALA A 130 -4.76 17.80 6.59
CA ALA A 130 -4.02 16.86 5.76
C ALA A 130 -3.54 15.63 6.55
N ASP A 131 -3.11 15.80 7.79
CA ASP A 131 -2.67 14.69 8.65
C ASP A 131 -3.85 13.79 9.07
N ALA A 132 -4.97 14.38 9.49
CA ALA A 132 -6.20 13.63 9.75
C ALA A 132 -6.71 12.88 8.48
N TYR A 133 -6.58 13.51 7.30
CA TYR A 133 -6.90 12.86 6.03
C TYR A 133 -5.93 11.71 5.72
N ARG A 134 -4.65 11.86 6.03
CA ARG A 134 -3.67 10.76 5.92
C ARG A 134 -4.05 9.62 6.84
N GLU A 135 -4.22 9.87 8.13
CA GLU A 135 -4.59 8.82 9.10
C GLU A 135 -5.86 8.04 8.67
N THR A 136 -6.87 8.74 8.19
CA THR A 136 -8.11 8.11 7.69
C THR A 136 -7.90 7.32 6.38
N LEU A 137 -7.06 7.79 5.46
CA LEU A 137 -6.66 7.03 4.28
C LEU A 137 -5.86 5.77 4.64
N ALA A 138 -4.96 5.88 5.60
CA ALA A 138 -4.18 4.77 6.14
C ALA A 138 -5.09 3.69 6.76
N SER A 139 -6.08 4.10 7.55
CA SER A 139 -7.12 3.23 8.10
C SER A 139 -7.93 2.55 6.98
N ARG A 140 -8.39 3.31 5.98
CA ARG A 140 -9.13 2.77 4.81
C ARG A 140 -8.32 1.70 4.06
N LEU A 141 -7.04 1.98 3.77
CA LEU A 141 -6.16 1.07 3.03
C LEU A 141 -5.89 -0.20 3.83
N THR A 142 -5.67 -0.07 5.14
CA THR A 142 -5.48 -1.20 6.06
C THR A 142 -6.71 -2.10 6.08
N ALA A 143 -7.90 -1.51 6.28
CA ALA A 143 -9.17 -2.24 6.24
C ALA A 143 -9.39 -2.95 4.89
N THR A 144 -9.13 -2.27 3.77
CA THR A 144 -9.24 -2.85 2.41
C THR A 144 -8.34 -4.08 2.25
N ARG A 145 -7.11 -4.02 2.78
CA ARG A 145 -6.15 -5.11 2.71
C ARG A 145 -6.55 -6.29 3.60
N ILE A 146 -7.01 -6.04 4.82
CA ILE A 146 -7.53 -7.07 5.73
C ILE A 146 -8.72 -7.80 5.09
N ILE A 147 -9.66 -7.07 4.46
CA ILE A 147 -10.79 -7.69 3.73
C ILE A 147 -10.27 -8.61 2.62
N LYS A 148 -9.28 -8.16 1.85
CA LYS A 148 -8.71 -8.93 0.74
C LYS A 148 -7.96 -10.18 1.22
N SER A 149 -7.12 -10.07 2.25
CA SER A 149 -6.38 -11.20 2.81
C SER A 149 -7.35 -12.19 3.47
N SER A 150 -8.28 -11.72 4.31
CA SER A 150 -9.26 -12.57 4.98
C SER A 150 -10.13 -13.34 3.98
N LYS A 151 -10.56 -12.69 2.88
CA LYS A 151 -11.32 -13.36 1.81
C LYS A 151 -10.51 -14.48 1.14
N ARG A 152 -9.22 -14.26 0.89
CA ARG A 152 -8.33 -15.26 0.32
C ARG A 152 -8.13 -16.44 1.27
N GLU A 153 -7.91 -16.15 2.55
CA GLU A 153 -7.73 -17.18 3.57
C GLU A 153 -8.99 -18.01 3.79
N LEU A 154 -10.16 -17.36 3.88
CA LEU A 154 -11.47 -18.04 3.94
C LEU A 154 -11.65 -19.04 2.78
N GLN A 155 -11.37 -18.61 1.54
CA GLN A 155 -11.46 -19.50 0.39
C GLN A 155 -10.49 -20.68 0.48
N THR A 156 -9.27 -20.48 1.00
CA THR A 156 -8.32 -21.57 1.18
C THR A 156 -8.72 -22.52 2.30
N SER A 157 -9.28 -22.01 3.40
CA SER A 157 -9.76 -22.81 4.52
C SER A 157 -10.98 -23.64 4.13
N GLN A 158 -11.95 -23.06 3.41
CA GLN A 158 -13.10 -23.79 2.86
C GLN A 158 -12.68 -24.92 1.90
N ARG A 159 -11.65 -24.70 1.06
CA ARG A 159 -11.09 -25.75 0.20
C ARG A 159 -10.43 -26.87 1.01
N ARG A 160 -9.73 -26.53 2.09
CA ARG A 160 -9.11 -27.51 3.01
C ARG A 160 -10.18 -28.33 3.74
N GLU A 161 -11.24 -27.67 4.21
CA GLU A 161 -12.39 -28.29 4.85
C GLU A 161 -13.06 -29.32 3.92
N ALA A 162 -13.37 -28.93 2.67
CA ALA A 162 -13.98 -29.83 1.69
C ALA A 162 -13.08 -31.04 1.37
N LYS A 163 -11.75 -30.84 1.32
CA LYS A 163 -10.79 -31.91 1.10
C LYS A 163 -10.66 -32.85 2.30
N LEU A 164 -10.77 -32.34 3.53
CA LEU A 164 -10.72 -33.18 4.73
C LEU A 164 -12.02 -33.95 4.92
N LYS A 165 -13.17 -33.37 4.60
CA LYS A 165 -14.47 -34.06 4.61
C LYS A 165 -14.49 -35.29 3.69
N SER A 166 -13.75 -35.26 2.57
CA SER A 166 -13.65 -36.43 1.68
C SER A 166 -12.64 -37.48 2.15
N LEU A 167 -11.63 -37.09 2.94
CA LEU A 167 -10.62 -37.99 3.51
C LEU A 167 -11.14 -38.54 4.84
N ARG A 168 -11.83 -39.69 4.81
CA ARG A 168 -12.34 -40.42 5.99
C ARG A 168 -11.21 -40.99 6.88
N SER A 169 -10.32 -40.13 7.39
CA SER A 169 -9.23 -40.51 8.30
C SER A 169 -9.67 -40.35 9.76
N SER A 170 -9.13 -41.16 10.68
CA SER A 170 -9.51 -41.09 12.10
C SER A 170 -9.15 -39.77 12.80
N ASN A 171 -8.27 -38.96 12.19
CA ASN A 171 -7.86 -37.65 12.72
C ASN A 171 -8.58 -36.48 12.01
N ALA A 172 -9.41 -36.75 11.00
CA ALA A 172 -10.06 -35.71 10.20
C ALA A 172 -10.97 -34.81 11.04
N ASP A 173 -11.69 -35.39 12.00
CA ASP A 173 -12.67 -34.65 12.82
C ASP A 173 -12.01 -33.57 13.70
N LYS A 174 -10.80 -33.84 14.23
CA LYS A 174 -10.03 -32.85 15.01
C LYS A 174 -9.60 -31.66 14.14
N PHE A 175 -9.07 -31.93 12.95
CA PHE A 175 -8.66 -30.89 12.02
C PHE A 175 -9.85 -30.10 11.44
N LEU A 176 -11.00 -30.75 11.22
CA LEU A 176 -12.22 -30.07 10.81
C LEU A 176 -12.68 -29.07 11.88
N GLY A 177 -12.69 -29.47 13.16
CA GLY A 177 -13.03 -28.57 14.26
C GLY A 177 -12.07 -27.38 14.40
N GLU A 178 -10.78 -27.55 14.12
CA GLU A 178 -9.83 -26.43 14.08
C GLU A 178 -10.09 -25.49 12.89
N ILE A 179 -10.33 -26.03 11.70
CA ILE A 179 -10.62 -25.23 10.50
C ILE A 179 -11.93 -24.47 10.65
N GLU A 180 -12.97 -25.06 11.22
CA GLU A 180 -14.24 -24.37 11.48
C GLU A 180 -14.06 -23.19 12.43
N LYS A 181 -13.26 -23.36 13.50
CA LYS A 181 -12.89 -22.26 14.41
C LYS A 181 -12.12 -21.16 13.69
N ASP A 182 -11.20 -21.52 12.80
CA ASP A 182 -10.43 -20.55 12.03
C ASP A 182 -11.31 -19.83 11.00
N VAL A 183 -12.23 -20.53 10.32
CA VAL A 183 -13.21 -19.92 9.41
C VAL A 183 -14.11 -18.94 10.14
N ALA A 184 -14.60 -19.29 11.34
CA ALA A 184 -15.40 -18.39 12.16
C ALA A 184 -14.63 -17.12 12.55
N LYS A 185 -13.37 -17.27 13.00
CA LYS A 185 -12.49 -16.13 13.32
C LYS A 185 -12.22 -15.25 12.10
N LEU A 186 -11.87 -15.85 10.96
CA LEU A 186 -11.60 -15.11 9.72
C LEU A 186 -12.84 -14.39 9.19
N SER A 187 -14.03 -14.98 9.36
CA SER A 187 -15.30 -14.35 9.01
C SER A 187 -15.59 -13.13 9.90
N ALA A 188 -15.36 -13.26 11.22
CA ALA A 188 -15.48 -12.13 12.15
C ALA A 188 -14.53 -10.99 11.77
N ILE A 189 -13.24 -11.29 11.55
CA ILE A 189 -12.23 -10.31 11.11
C ILE A 189 -12.65 -9.63 9.80
N ASN A 190 -13.24 -10.38 8.84
CA ASN A 190 -13.70 -9.81 7.59
C ASN A 190 -14.85 -8.82 7.79
N THR A 191 -15.79 -9.13 8.69
CA THR A 191 -16.92 -8.27 9.04
C THR A 191 -16.45 -7.01 9.73
N ASP A 192 -15.57 -7.13 10.73
CA ASP A 192 -14.99 -6.00 11.46
C ASP A 192 -14.23 -5.06 10.50
N ALA A 193 -13.44 -5.63 9.59
CA ALA A 193 -12.71 -4.86 8.59
C ALA A 193 -13.63 -4.15 7.59
N LYS A 194 -14.79 -4.73 7.24
CA LYS A 194 -15.80 -4.03 6.42
C LYS A 194 -16.42 -2.86 7.16
N GLN A 195 -16.73 -3.03 8.45
CA GLN A 195 -17.25 -1.95 9.28
C GLN A 195 -16.22 -0.81 9.40
N MET A 196 -14.96 -1.15 9.65
CA MET A 196 -13.84 -0.20 9.68
C MET A 196 -13.67 0.53 8.34
N LEU A 197 -13.84 -0.16 7.21
CA LEU A 197 -13.79 0.46 5.89
C LEU A 197 -14.90 1.49 5.69
N ILE A 198 -16.14 1.14 6.04
CA ILE A 198 -17.29 2.04 5.94
C ILE A 198 -17.09 3.27 6.82
N GLU A 199 -16.61 3.07 8.05
CA GLU A 199 -16.28 4.17 8.96
C GLU A 199 -15.20 5.08 8.36
N ALA A 200 -14.10 4.51 7.85
CA ALA A 200 -13.02 5.28 7.24
C ALA A 200 -13.51 6.07 6.00
N GLU A 201 -14.33 5.47 5.14
CA GLU A 201 -14.91 6.16 3.98
C GLU A 201 -15.84 7.31 4.39
N SER A 202 -16.68 7.10 5.42
CA SER A 202 -17.52 8.17 5.96
C SER A 202 -16.69 9.33 6.52
N ARG A 203 -15.59 9.03 7.23
CA ARG A 203 -14.66 10.05 7.75
C ARG A 203 -13.96 10.83 6.64
N LEU A 204 -13.53 10.16 5.58
CA LEU A 204 -12.93 10.81 4.41
C LEU A 204 -13.90 11.79 3.75
N GLN A 205 -15.16 11.39 3.53
CA GLN A 205 -16.19 12.27 2.98
C GLN A 205 -16.47 13.48 3.87
N MET A 206 -16.46 13.31 5.19
CA MET A 206 -16.63 14.41 6.13
C MET A 206 -15.46 15.38 6.11
N ILE A 207 -14.23 14.88 6.05
CA ILE A 207 -13.02 15.72 5.92
C ILE A 207 -13.03 16.47 4.59
N GLU A 208 -13.41 15.81 3.50
CA GLU A 208 -13.57 16.43 2.18
C GLU A 208 -14.63 17.53 2.20
N ALA A 209 -15.78 17.28 2.83
CA ALA A 209 -16.83 18.30 2.98
C ALA A 209 -16.39 19.48 3.86
N ALA A 210 -15.60 19.23 4.90
CA ALA A 210 -15.03 20.29 5.74
C ALA A 210 -13.99 21.13 4.97
N ALA A 211 -13.14 20.47 4.18
CA ALA A 211 -12.15 21.11 3.33
C ALA A 211 -12.81 22.05 2.29
N LEU A 212 -13.87 21.57 1.61
CA LEU A 212 -14.61 22.34 0.62
C LEU A 212 -15.34 23.54 1.20
N ARG A 213 -15.71 23.50 2.49
CA ARG A 213 -16.38 24.62 3.17
C ARG A 213 -15.43 25.73 3.64
N GLY A 214 -14.11 25.54 3.50
CA GLY A 214 -13.11 26.59 3.74
C GLY A 214 -13.09 27.17 5.16
N SER A 215 -13.62 26.46 6.16
CA SER A 215 -13.75 27.00 7.53
C SER A 215 -12.42 26.93 8.27
N GLY A 216 -11.92 28.07 8.74
CA GLY A 216 -10.64 28.18 9.47
C GLY A 216 -10.51 27.28 10.71
N LEU A 217 -9.25 27.06 11.11
CA LEU A 217 -8.74 26.12 12.13
C LEU A 217 -9.63 25.88 13.36
N ALA A 218 -10.26 26.92 13.93
CA ALA A 218 -11.10 26.81 15.14
C ALA A 218 -12.38 25.99 14.91
N ASN A 219 -12.96 26.04 13.70
CA ASN A 219 -14.13 25.24 13.36
C ASN A 219 -13.74 23.82 12.95
N SER A 220 -12.53 23.62 12.42
CA SER A 220 -11.97 22.30 12.09
C SER A 220 -11.71 21.48 13.36
N GLU A 221 -11.16 22.06 14.41
CA GLU A 221 -11.00 21.38 15.72
C GLU A 221 -12.36 21.03 16.35
N LEU A 222 -13.33 21.93 16.28
CA LEU A 222 -14.66 21.70 16.86
C LEU A 222 -15.43 20.64 16.04
N ALA A 223 -15.25 20.62 14.72
CA ALA A 223 -15.74 19.55 13.85
C ALA A 223 -15.05 18.21 14.18
N LEU A 224 -13.72 18.17 14.31
CA LEU A 224 -12.96 16.97 14.68
C LEU A 224 -13.33 16.44 16.08
N LYS A 225 -13.56 17.32 17.06
CA LYS A 225 -14.09 16.93 18.39
C LYS A 225 -15.52 16.39 18.31
N LYS A 226 -16.40 17.02 17.51
CA LYS A 226 -17.75 16.49 17.26
C LYS A 226 -17.70 15.15 16.52
N LEU A 227 -16.72 14.95 15.64
CA LEU A 227 -16.50 13.69 14.91
C LEU A 227 -16.01 12.57 15.81
N SER A 228 -15.06 12.87 16.71
CA SER A 228 -14.60 11.94 17.74
C SER A 228 -15.75 11.54 18.69
N ALA A 229 -16.60 12.50 19.09
CA ALA A 229 -17.77 12.23 19.91
C ALA A 229 -18.81 11.37 19.18
N ARG A 230 -19.11 11.65 17.91
CA ARG A 230 -20.07 10.87 17.11
C ARG A 230 -19.56 9.46 16.76
N SER A 231 -18.25 9.29 16.56
CA SER A 231 -17.63 7.95 16.37
C SER A 231 -17.82 7.06 17.60
N LYS A 232 -17.85 7.66 18.80
CA LYS A 232 -18.15 6.95 20.05
C LYS A 232 -19.63 6.55 20.17
N GLU A 233 -20.53 7.27 19.50
CA GLU A 233 -21.98 7.02 19.47
C GLU A 233 -22.44 6.17 18.27
N LEU A 234 -21.62 6.03 17.23
CA LEU A 234 -21.85 5.19 16.05
C LEU A 234 -22.11 3.70 16.36
N PRO A 235 -21.42 3.04 17.31
CA PRO A 235 -21.80 1.69 17.71
C PRO A 235 -23.19 1.65 18.37
N LEU A 236 -23.55 2.70 19.12
CA LEU A 236 -24.87 2.82 19.76
C LEU A 236 -26.00 3.02 18.74
N ALA A 237 -25.76 3.81 17.69
CA ALA A 237 -26.73 4.05 16.63
C ALA A 237 -26.93 2.81 15.72
N LEU A 238 -25.90 1.98 15.55
CA LEU A 238 -25.98 0.70 14.87
C LEU A 238 -26.68 -0.38 15.73
N GLU A 239 -26.49 -0.35 17.04
CA GLU A 239 -27.26 -1.17 17.99
C GLU A 239 -28.73 -0.73 18.05
N GLU A 240 -29.01 0.57 18.04
CA GLU A 240 -30.38 1.11 18.01
C GLU A 240 -31.10 0.70 16.71
N ALA A 241 -30.42 0.80 15.56
CA ALA A 241 -30.94 0.34 14.28
C ALA A 241 -31.23 -1.18 14.27
N LYS A 242 -30.33 -1.99 14.85
CA LYS A 242 -30.57 -3.44 15.01
C LYS A 242 -31.74 -3.74 15.93
N MET A 243 -31.86 -3.04 17.06
CA MET A 243 -32.99 -3.22 17.99
C MET A 243 -34.30 -2.82 17.33
N THR A 244 -34.34 -1.76 16.52
CA THR A 244 -35.55 -1.41 15.76
C THR A 244 -35.93 -2.48 14.73
N ASP A 245 -34.97 -3.12 14.08
CA ASP A 245 -35.24 -4.21 13.14
C ASP A 245 -35.68 -5.49 13.86
N GLU A 246 -35.12 -5.81 15.03
CA GLU A 246 -35.56 -6.91 15.88
C GLU A 246 -36.99 -6.69 16.41
N ILE A 247 -37.31 -5.48 16.90
CA ILE A 247 -38.67 -5.12 17.34
C ILE A 247 -39.66 -5.23 16.18
N ARG A 248 -39.26 -4.83 14.97
CA ARG A 248 -40.13 -4.92 13.78
C ARG A 248 -40.40 -6.38 13.40
N ALA A 249 -39.39 -7.24 13.47
CA ALA A 249 -39.53 -8.67 13.20
C ALA A 249 -40.41 -9.37 14.27
N GLU A 250 -40.28 -8.98 15.54
CA GLU A 250 -41.15 -9.49 16.61
C GLU A 250 -42.61 -9.06 16.42
N LEU A 251 -42.84 -7.79 16.05
CA LEU A 251 -44.19 -7.28 15.74
C LEU A 251 -44.82 -7.96 14.52
N GLU A 252 -44.04 -8.26 13.49
CA GLU A 252 -44.51 -9.01 12.31
C GLU A 252 -44.91 -10.45 12.68
N LEU A 253 -44.13 -11.11 13.54
CA LEU A 253 -44.44 -12.45 14.05
C LEU A 253 -45.66 -12.49 14.98
N GLU A 254 -45.91 -11.42 15.73
CA GLU A 254 -47.12 -11.29 16.55
C GLU A 254 -48.37 -11.03 15.70
N MET A 255 -48.26 -10.25 14.62
CA MET A 255 -49.36 -10.03 13.67
C MET A 255 -49.70 -11.28 12.85
N GLU A 256 -48.73 -12.15 12.54
CA GLU A 256 -48.99 -13.43 11.86
C GLU A 256 -49.63 -14.50 12.76
N LYS A 257 -49.61 -14.31 14.08
CA LYS A 257 -50.19 -15.24 15.07
C LYS A 257 -51.62 -14.86 15.52
N GLN A 258 -52.14 -13.73 15.07
CA GLN A 258 -53.55 -13.33 15.24
C GLN A 258 -54.37 -13.65 14.00
#